data_AF-A0A6P0KE82-F1
#
_entry.id   AF-A0A6P0KE82-F1
#
_cell.length_a   1.000
_cell.length_b   1.000
_cell.length_c   1.000
_cell.angle_alpha   90.00
_cell.angle_beta   90.00
_cell.angle_gamma   90.00
#
_symmetry.space_group_name_H-M   'P 1'
#
loop_
_entity.id
_entity.type
_entity.pdbx_description
1 polymer ?
#
loop_
_entity_poly.entity_id
_entity_poly.type
_entity_poly.pdbx_seq_one_letter_code
_entity_poly.pdbx_strand_id
1 'polypeptide(L)'
;MANGNSIVGEVSTQSNSSKSVFLKPTLKVTKKQFLSTSATVLLSVLALGSFGFTNRYKTEDKTQVALQELSNASYPENPSHFSKNFQRYGDRKLTVIKKDDTHFDFVLEPTDDKTAKIIIKNIDLSLLVPKVPEWAKQDPGLEAIAITDREWNRQQVSFPVDSEHIEIIGGDGFEKENISSIGLAKNCLNAGLWEVLLFTKEDGKKALYYQGWFDFPIGHYKDVFEKINNISYWKHWWKLEHWQDPVGTVTNLNLLREVIAQQEVSAEFPLDEKIIVAGEQSRKIRTIQAKNLKTWGDFYKDENQIEFATFRPPGFYDFDKPWGNQYWRIGKFEKAVVRNVKPVGVEDNLQEIEL
;
A
#
# COMPACT_ATOMS: atom_id res chain seq x y z
N MET A 1 15.50 85.46 -6.35
CA MET A 1 15.37 86.80 -6.96
C MET A 1 15.08 86.60 -8.44
N ALA A 2 14.04 87.30 -8.93
CA ALA A 2 13.76 87.76 -10.30
C ALA A 2 13.93 86.75 -11.47
N ASN A 3 12.82 86.37 -12.12
CA ASN A 3 12.35 86.89 -13.44
C ASN A 3 13.12 86.25 -14.62
N GLY A 4 12.51 85.83 -15.72
CA GLY A 4 11.13 85.95 -16.19
C GLY A 4 10.98 85.33 -17.59
N ASN A 5 9.73 85.12 -17.97
CA ASN A 5 9.09 84.91 -19.27
C ASN A 5 9.94 85.01 -20.57
N SER A 6 9.65 84.13 -21.54
CA SER A 6 8.64 84.41 -22.60
C SER A 6 8.57 83.35 -23.72
N ILE A 7 7.36 82.80 -23.93
CA ILE A 7 6.51 82.63 -25.16
C ILE A 7 7.23 82.26 -26.49
N VAL A 8 6.82 81.36 -27.41
CA VAL A 8 5.51 81.00 -28.03
C VAL A 8 5.64 79.66 -28.77
N GLY A 9 4.56 78.87 -28.87
CA GLY A 9 4.39 77.90 -29.95
C GLY A 9 3.32 76.83 -29.72
N GLU A 10 2.04 77.20 -29.89
CA GLU A 10 0.91 76.25 -29.99
C GLU A 10 1.05 75.31 -31.19
N VAL A 11 0.85 74.01 -30.98
CA VAL A 11 0.23 73.13 -31.98
C VAL A 11 -0.78 72.24 -31.27
N SER A 12 -2.03 72.37 -31.69
CA SER A 12 -3.19 71.64 -31.23
C SER A 12 -3.28 70.27 -31.89
N THR A 13 -3.47 69.22 -31.09
CA THR A 13 -3.99 67.93 -31.57
C THR A 13 -5.06 67.42 -30.63
N GLN A 14 -6.31 67.49 -31.11
CA GLN A 14 -7.47 66.83 -30.52
C GLN A 14 -7.27 65.31 -30.55
N SER A 15 -7.38 64.63 -29.41
CA SER A 15 -7.57 63.18 -29.38
C SER A 15 -8.93 62.83 -28.78
N ASN A 16 -9.77 62.23 -29.63
CA ASN A 16 -11.10 61.73 -29.33
C ASN A 16 -11.11 60.75 -28.15
N SER A 17 -11.96 61.01 -27.15
CA SER A 17 -12.29 60.05 -26.10
C SER A 17 -13.44 59.13 -26.58
N SER A 18 -13.09 57.95 -27.08
CA SER A 18 -14.05 56.88 -27.34
C SER A 18 -14.42 56.19 -26.01
N LYS A 19 -15.58 56.51 -25.45
CA LYS A 19 -16.17 55.76 -24.33
C LYS A 19 -16.55 54.35 -24.81
N SER A 20 -15.78 53.34 -24.42
CA SER A 20 -16.16 51.93 -24.61
C SER A 20 -17.29 51.57 -23.64
N VAL A 21 -18.50 51.38 -24.16
CA VAL A 21 -19.64 50.84 -23.43
C VAL A 21 -19.42 49.33 -23.26
N PHE A 22 -18.85 48.92 -22.12
CA PHE A 22 -18.90 47.53 -21.68
C PHE A 22 -20.31 47.24 -21.15
N LEU A 23 -21.19 46.77 -22.02
CA LEU A 23 -22.44 46.09 -21.62
C LEU A 23 -22.06 44.78 -20.91
N LYS A 24 -22.05 44.78 -19.57
CA LYS A 24 -22.10 43.53 -18.80
C LYS A 24 -23.48 42.91 -19.03
N PRO A 25 -23.61 41.71 -19.61
CA PRO A 25 -24.90 41.05 -19.64
C PRO A 25 -25.28 40.69 -18.21
N THR A 26 -26.28 41.39 -17.65
CA THR A 26 -26.92 41.01 -16.40
C THR A 26 -27.81 39.81 -16.69
N LEU A 27 -27.23 38.60 -16.66
CA LEU A 27 -27.98 37.36 -16.62
C LEU A 27 -28.79 37.34 -15.31
N LYS A 28 -30.06 37.77 -15.38
CA LYS A 28 -31.03 37.56 -14.30
C LYS A 28 -31.38 36.08 -14.25
N VAL A 29 -30.57 35.29 -13.53
CA VAL A 29 -30.89 33.90 -13.23
C VAL A 29 -32.07 33.90 -12.24
N THR A 30 -33.22 33.42 -12.67
CA THR A 30 -34.37 33.25 -11.78
C THR A 30 -34.09 32.10 -10.79
N LYS A 31 -34.67 32.14 -9.58
CA LYS A 31 -34.52 31.04 -8.59
C LYS A 31 -34.86 29.66 -9.19
N LYS A 32 -35.83 29.59 -10.10
CA LYS A 32 -36.20 28.35 -10.83
C LYS A 32 -35.11 27.89 -11.81
N GLN A 33 -34.46 28.80 -12.54
CA GLN A 33 -33.34 28.47 -13.40
C GLN A 33 -32.11 28.04 -12.59
N PHE A 34 -31.82 28.71 -11.46
CA PHE A 34 -30.74 28.29 -10.57
C PHE A 34 -30.97 26.89 -9.99
N LEU A 35 -32.20 26.59 -9.54
CA LEU A 35 -32.57 25.26 -9.03
C LEU A 35 -32.51 24.18 -10.11
N SER A 36 -32.99 24.47 -11.33
CA SER A 36 -32.95 23.53 -12.46
C SER A 36 -31.52 23.22 -12.91
N THR A 37 -30.69 24.26 -13.05
CA THR A 37 -29.26 24.09 -13.39
C THR A 37 -28.50 23.36 -12.28
N SER A 38 -28.74 23.70 -11.01
CA SER A 38 -28.10 23.00 -9.89
C SER A 38 -28.50 21.54 -9.79
N ALA A 39 -29.78 21.23 -10.01
CA ALA A 39 -30.27 19.85 -10.06
C ALA A 39 -29.65 19.07 -11.22
N THR A 40 -29.53 19.69 -12.40
CA THR A 40 -28.91 19.08 -13.59
C THR A 40 -27.43 18.79 -13.37
N VAL A 41 -26.69 19.73 -12.78
CA VAL A 41 -25.27 19.54 -12.41
C VAL A 41 -25.14 18.43 -11.37
N LEU A 42 -25.97 18.43 -10.32
CA LEU A 42 -25.94 17.38 -9.30
C LEU A 42 -26.22 16.00 -9.88
N LEU A 43 -27.26 15.87 -10.72
CA LEU A 43 -27.58 14.62 -11.41
C LEU A 43 -26.44 14.16 -12.33
N SER A 44 -25.77 15.09 -13.01
CA SER A 44 -24.63 14.77 -13.87
C SER A 44 -23.43 14.26 -13.06
N VAL A 45 -23.14 14.89 -11.93
CA VAL A 45 -22.09 14.45 -10.99
C VAL A 45 -22.41 13.07 -10.40
N LEU A 46 -23.67 12.84 -10.01
CA LEU A 46 -24.12 11.55 -9.50
C LEU A 46 -24.06 10.45 -10.57
N ALA A 47 -24.45 10.75 -11.81
CA ALA A 47 -24.38 9.80 -12.92
C ALA A 47 -22.92 9.45 -13.25
N LEU A 48 -22.03 10.45 -13.33
CA LEU A 48 -20.60 10.23 -13.56
C LEU A 48 -19.95 9.45 -12.42
N GLY A 49 -20.28 9.79 -11.17
CA GLY A 49 -19.82 9.06 -9.99
C GLY A 49 -20.29 7.62 -9.98
N SER A 50 -21.56 7.37 -10.30
CA SER A 50 -22.13 6.03 -10.38
C SER A 50 -21.48 5.21 -11.51
N PHE A 51 -21.27 5.80 -12.68
CA PHE A 51 -20.60 5.14 -13.80
C PHE A 51 -19.14 4.80 -13.49
N GLY A 52 -18.41 5.74 -12.87
CA GLY A 52 -17.02 5.49 -12.44
C GLY A 52 -16.94 4.39 -11.39
N PHE A 53 -17.87 4.38 -10.43
CA PHE A 53 -17.96 3.34 -9.41
C PHE A 53 -18.28 1.97 -10.03
N THR A 54 -19.30 1.85 -10.87
CA THR A 54 -19.63 0.56 -11.50
C THR A 54 -18.51 0.06 -12.41
N ASN A 55 -17.83 0.95 -13.14
CA ASN A 55 -16.71 0.57 -13.98
C ASN A 55 -15.50 0.07 -13.16
N ARG A 56 -15.22 0.67 -12.00
CA ARG A 56 -14.13 0.25 -11.10
C ARG A 56 -14.29 -1.21 -10.65
N TYR A 57 -15.52 -1.65 -10.36
CA TYR A 57 -15.80 -3.02 -9.90
C TYR A 57 -16.23 -3.98 -11.01
N LYS A 58 -16.12 -3.56 -12.27
CA LYS A 58 -16.40 -4.44 -13.40
C LYS A 58 -15.36 -5.56 -13.44
N THR A 59 -15.84 -6.79 -13.65
CA THR A 59 -14.98 -7.95 -13.86
C THR A 59 -14.93 -8.31 -15.34
N GLU A 60 -13.71 -8.53 -15.84
CA GLU A 60 -13.44 -8.93 -17.22
C GLU A 60 -12.46 -10.10 -17.22
N ASP A 61 -12.59 -11.03 -18.16
CA ASP A 61 -11.71 -12.21 -18.21
C ASP A 61 -10.25 -11.86 -18.47
N LYS A 62 -10.00 -10.69 -19.08
CA LYS A 62 -8.67 -10.18 -19.38
C LYS A 62 -8.64 -8.69 -19.10
N THR A 63 -7.74 -8.25 -18.21
CA THR A 63 -7.60 -6.85 -17.84
C THR A 63 -6.14 -6.44 -17.94
N GLN A 64 -5.84 -5.40 -18.72
CA GLN A 64 -4.52 -4.77 -18.68
C GLN A 64 -4.47 -3.82 -17.47
N VAL A 65 -3.43 -3.94 -16.66
CA VAL A 65 -3.22 -3.09 -15.48
C VAL A 65 -1.94 -2.28 -15.65
N ALA A 66 -1.96 -1.05 -15.14
CA ALA A 66 -0.79 -0.19 -15.17
C ALA A 66 0.24 -0.67 -14.15
N LEU A 67 1.50 -0.77 -14.60
CA LEU A 67 2.64 -0.97 -13.72
C LEU A 67 3.22 0.39 -13.34
N GLN A 68 3.50 0.56 -12.06
CA GLN A 68 4.33 1.63 -11.54
C GLN A 68 5.70 1.04 -11.22
N GLU A 69 6.76 1.67 -11.72
CA GLU A 69 8.15 1.31 -11.47
C GLU A 69 8.85 2.51 -10.81
N LEU A 70 9.50 2.28 -9.67
CA LEU A 70 10.18 3.34 -8.93
C LEU A 70 11.68 3.29 -9.17
N SER A 71 12.25 4.43 -9.58
CA SER A 71 13.70 4.61 -9.70
C SER A 71 14.38 4.64 -8.33
N ASN A 72 15.70 4.44 -8.27
CA ASN A 72 16.45 4.66 -7.02
C ASN A 72 16.37 6.13 -6.54
N ALA A 73 16.20 7.08 -7.46
CA ALA A 73 16.00 8.48 -7.11
C ALA A 73 14.61 8.73 -6.50
N SER A 74 13.61 7.96 -6.92
CA SER A 74 12.23 8.04 -6.44
C SER A 74 11.98 7.24 -5.17
N TYR A 75 12.83 6.25 -4.87
CA TYR A 75 12.77 5.42 -3.67
C TYR A 75 14.18 5.13 -3.11
N PRO A 76 14.87 6.16 -2.57
CA PRO A 76 16.25 6.02 -2.08
C PRO A 76 16.37 5.10 -0.86
N GLU A 77 15.33 5.03 -0.03
CA GLU A 77 15.30 4.23 1.19
C GLU A 77 14.87 2.77 0.98
N ASN A 78 14.86 2.29 -0.27
CA ASN A 78 14.49 0.91 -0.54
C ASN A 78 15.45 -0.05 0.19
N PRO A 79 14.95 -0.91 1.11
CA PRO A 79 15.81 -1.80 1.90
C PRO A 79 16.27 -3.03 1.11
N SER A 80 15.86 -3.17 -0.15
CA SER A 80 16.17 -4.33 -0.99
C SER A 80 17.65 -4.44 -1.33
N HIS A 81 18.12 -5.68 -1.46
CA HIS A 81 19.42 -5.95 -2.05
C HIS A 81 19.29 -5.98 -3.58
N PHE A 82 19.82 -4.98 -4.27
CA PHE A 82 19.66 -4.85 -5.72
C PHE A 82 20.71 -5.63 -6.52
N SER A 83 20.25 -6.20 -7.63
CA SER A 83 21.09 -6.75 -8.69
C SER A 83 21.83 -5.62 -9.42
N LYS A 84 22.99 -5.94 -10.01
CA LYS A 84 23.68 -5.04 -10.96
C LYS A 84 22.85 -4.69 -12.20
N ASN A 85 21.80 -5.46 -12.47
CA ASN A 85 20.86 -5.26 -13.57
C ASN A 85 19.53 -4.63 -13.14
N PHE A 86 19.43 -4.10 -11.91
CA PHE A 86 18.21 -3.45 -11.44
C PHE A 86 17.75 -2.36 -12.43
N GLN A 87 16.46 -2.39 -12.79
CA GLN A 87 15.79 -1.48 -13.74
C GLN A 87 16.21 -1.61 -15.22
N ARG A 88 17.12 -2.53 -15.58
CA ARG A 88 17.54 -2.71 -16.99
C ARG A 88 16.51 -3.44 -17.87
N TYR A 89 15.54 -4.11 -17.25
CA TYR A 89 14.48 -4.91 -17.88
C TYR A 89 13.10 -4.40 -17.43
N GLY A 90 12.98 -3.08 -17.31
CA GLY A 90 11.76 -2.38 -16.90
C GLY A 90 10.80 -2.13 -18.07
N ASP A 91 9.92 -1.14 -17.89
CA ASP A 91 8.94 -0.69 -18.88
C ASP A 91 8.07 -1.83 -19.42
N ARG A 92 7.52 -2.65 -18.53
CA ARG A 92 6.69 -3.81 -18.89
C ARG A 92 5.21 -3.45 -18.94
N LYS A 93 4.41 -4.30 -19.58
CA LYS A 93 2.94 -4.26 -19.51
C LYS A 93 2.43 -5.47 -18.74
N LEU A 94 1.56 -5.27 -17.75
CA LEU A 94 0.94 -6.37 -17.02
C LEU A 94 -0.48 -6.60 -17.51
N THR A 95 -0.80 -7.86 -17.80
CA THR A 95 -2.17 -8.33 -18.04
C THR A 95 -2.54 -9.38 -17.02
N VAL A 96 -3.69 -9.21 -16.38
CA VAL A 96 -4.32 -10.18 -15.49
C VAL A 96 -5.38 -10.94 -16.28
N ILE A 97 -5.34 -12.27 -16.22
CA ILE A 97 -6.30 -13.15 -16.92
C ILE A 97 -7.01 -14.01 -15.89
N LYS A 98 -8.34 -13.90 -15.81
CA LYS A 98 -9.17 -14.76 -14.97
C LYS A 98 -9.25 -16.16 -15.60
N LYS A 99 -9.04 -17.20 -14.79
CA LYS A 99 -9.16 -18.61 -15.20
C LYS A 99 -10.45 -19.22 -14.70
N ASP A 100 -10.76 -18.97 -13.43
CA ASP A 100 -12.00 -19.34 -12.78
C ASP A 100 -12.31 -18.35 -11.64
N ASP A 101 -13.18 -18.73 -10.70
CA ASP A 101 -13.61 -17.89 -9.59
C ASP A 101 -12.46 -17.41 -8.68
N THR A 102 -11.37 -18.17 -8.54
CA THR A 102 -10.26 -17.80 -7.65
C THR A 102 -8.87 -17.85 -8.30
N HIS A 103 -8.74 -18.43 -9.49
CA HIS A 103 -7.46 -18.58 -10.19
C HIS A 103 -7.22 -17.54 -11.29
N PHE A 104 -6.00 -17.02 -11.33
CA PHE A 104 -5.59 -15.97 -12.28
C PHE A 104 -4.18 -16.22 -12.83
N ASP A 105 -3.97 -15.83 -14.10
CA ASP A 105 -2.63 -15.70 -14.70
C ASP A 105 -2.21 -14.21 -14.66
N PHE A 106 -0.93 -13.97 -14.40
CA PHE A 106 -0.28 -12.65 -14.48
C PHE A 106 0.76 -12.67 -15.59
N VAL A 107 0.55 -11.87 -16.63
CA VAL A 107 1.37 -11.85 -17.84
C VAL A 107 2.14 -10.53 -17.91
N LEU A 108 3.44 -10.58 -17.65
CA LEU A 108 4.36 -9.47 -17.88
C LEU A 108 4.87 -9.53 -19.32
N GLU A 109 4.28 -8.70 -20.17
CA GLU A 109 4.68 -8.53 -21.56
C GLU A 109 5.85 -7.53 -21.66
N PRO A 110 6.86 -7.83 -22.50
CA PRO A 110 7.94 -6.89 -22.78
C PRO A 110 7.45 -5.77 -23.71
N THR A 111 8.20 -4.66 -23.74
CA THR A 111 7.99 -3.57 -24.71
C THR A 111 9.14 -3.46 -25.72
N ASP A 112 10.18 -4.28 -25.58
CA ASP A 112 11.32 -4.41 -26.47
C ASP A 112 11.71 -5.89 -26.66
N ASP A 113 12.64 -6.16 -27.58
CA ASP A 113 13.11 -7.53 -27.89
C ASP A 113 14.14 -8.06 -26.88
N LYS A 114 14.67 -7.17 -26.01
CA LYS A 114 15.67 -7.51 -25.01
C LYS A 114 15.03 -8.18 -23.79
N THR A 115 13.83 -7.73 -23.44
CA THR A 115 13.11 -8.14 -22.24
C THR A 115 12.28 -9.40 -22.53
N ALA A 116 12.35 -10.40 -21.66
CA ALA A 116 11.56 -11.62 -21.83
C ALA A 116 10.13 -11.41 -21.35
N LYS A 117 9.18 -12.10 -22.00
CA LYS A 117 7.84 -12.27 -21.47
C LYS A 117 7.87 -13.24 -20.29
N ILE A 118 7.18 -12.89 -19.20
CA ILE A 118 7.08 -13.72 -18.00
C ILE A 118 5.61 -13.97 -17.68
N ILE A 119 5.24 -15.23 -17.50
CA ILE A 119 3.88 -15.64 -17.14
C ILE A 119 3.92 -16.32 -15.78
N ILE A 120 3.12 -15.82 -14.84
CA ILE A 120 2.84 -16.45 -13.55
C ILE A 120 1.43 -17.04 -13.64
N LYS A 121 1.32 -18.36 -13.74
CA LYS A 121 0.11 -19.08 -14.15
C LYS A 121 -0.64 -19.65 -12.97
N ASN A 122 -1.96 -19.67 -13.07
CA ASN A 122 -2.88 -20.42 -12.22
C ASN A 122 -2.69 -20.15 -10.73
N ILE A 123 -2.64 -18.87 -10.35
CA ILE A 123 -2.47 -18.46 -8.96
C ILE A 123 -3.83 -18.42 -8.27
N ASP A 124 -3.99 -19.22 -7.22
CA ASP A 124 -5.18 -19.19 -6.37
C ASP A 124 -5.14 -17.99 -5.42
N LEU A 125 -5.97 -16.99 -5.70
CA LEU A 125 -6.07 -15.80 -4.86
C LEU A 125 -6.87 -16.03 -3.58
N SER A 126 -7.53 -17.18 -3.41
CA SER A 126 -8.20 -17.54 -2.16
C SER A 126 -7.23 -17.57 -0.96
N LEU A 127 -5.94 -17.74 -1.24
CA LEU A 127 -4.86 -17.78 -0.26
C LEU A 127 -4.27 -16.39 0.05
N LEU A 128 -4.53 -15.39 -0.79
CA LEU A 128 -3.97 -14.03 -0.68
C LEU A 128 -5.03 -13.00 -0.26
N VAL A 129 -6.30 -13.25 -0.52
CA VAL A 129 -7.41 -12.42 -0.05
C VAL A 129 -7.73 -12.78 1.42
N PRO A 130 -7.99 -11.81 2.31
CA PRO A 130 -8.32 -12.05 3.71
C PRO A 130 -9.51 -13.00 3.87
N LYS A 131 -9.27 -14.08 4.62
CA LYS A 131 -10.30 -15.03 5.05
C LYS A 131 -10.52 -14.92 6.55
N VAL A 132 -11.77 -14.71 6.95
CA VAL A 132 -12.21 -14.68 8.34
C VAL A 132 -12.40 -16.10 8.85
N PRO A 133 -11.74 -16.49 9.96
CA PRO A 133 -12.00 -17.77 10.61
C PRO A 133 -13.46 -17.88 11.08
N GLU A 134 -14.06 -19.07 11.03
CA GLU A 134 -15.49 -19.24 11.36
C GLU A 134 -15.84 -18.77 12.78
N TRP A 135 -14.97 -19.03 13.76
CA TRP A 135 -15.18 -18.58 15.15
C TRP A 135 -15.03 -17.07 15.36
N ALA A 136 -14.43 -16.35 14.41
CA ALA A 136 -14.33 -14.89 14.44
C ALA A 136 -15.55 -14.20 13.80
N LYS A 137 -16.25 -14.87 12.86
CA LYS A 137 -17.45 -14.33 12.18
C LYS A 137 -18.63 -14.04 13.13
N GLN A 138 -18.66 -14.69 14.28
CA GLN A 138 -19.70 -14.49 15.30
C GLN A 138 -19.48 -13.23 16.17
N ASP A 139 -18.32 -12.58 16.06
CA ASP A 139 -17.97 -11.40 16.84
C ASP A 139 -17.54 -10.25 15.90
N PRO A 140 -18.29 -9.13 15.84
CA PRO A 140 -17.97 -8.03 14.93
C PRO A 140 -16.58 -7.42 15.12
N GLY A 141 -16.04 -7.46 16.34
CA GLY A 141 -14.70 -6.94 16.64
C GLY A 141 -13.62 -7.86 16.07
N LEU A 142 -13.72 -9.17 16.34
CA LEU A 142 -12.80 -10.16 15.78
C LEU A 142 -12.91 -10.30 14.27
N GLU A 143 -14.11 -10.19 13.70
CA GLU A 143 -14.30 -10.18 12.25
C GLU A 143 -13.57 -8.98 11.62
N ALA A 144 -13.74 -7.78 12.18
CA ALA A 144 -13.05 -6.59 11.70
C ALA A 144 -11.52 -6.71 11.84
N ILE A 145 -11.03 -7.20 12.97
CA ILE A 145 -9.58 -7.43 13.18
C ILE A 145 -9.06 -8.45 12.18
N ALA A 146 -9.75 -9.58 11.98
CA ALA A 146 -9.31 -10.64 11.07
C ALA A 146 -9.22 -10.15 9.60
N ILE A 147 -10.10 -9.24 9.19
CA ILE A 147 -10.06 -8.65 7.85
C ILE A 147 -8.93 -7.62 7.77
N THR A 148 -8.91 -6.63 8.67
CA THR A 148 -7.95 -5.53 8.63
C THR A 148 -6.52 -6.03 8.81
N ASP A 149 -6.25 -6.90 9.78
CA ASP A 149 -4.90 -7.39 10.07
C ASP A 149 -4.34 -8.29 8.95
N ARG A 150 -5.18 -9.16 8.36
CA ARG A 150 -4.76 -9.98 7.22
C ARG A 150 -4.62 -9.19 5.93
N GLU A 151 -5.35 -8.08 5.79
CA GLU A 151 -5.15 -7.16 4.67
C GLU A 151 -3.88 -6.36 4.82
N TRP A 152 -3.61 -5.93 6.05
CA TRP A 152 -2.49 -5.07 6.38
C TRP A 152 -1.19 -5.83 6.66
N ASN A 153 -1.18 -7.15 6.48
CA ASN A 153 0.03 -7.95 6.49
C ASN A 153 0.48 -8.25 5.06
N ARG A 154 1.76 -7.98 4.76
CA ARG A 154 2.34 -8.24 3.45
C ARG A 154 2.48 -9.74 3.27
N GLN A 155 1.74 -10.29 2.31
CA GLN A 155 1.84 -11.70 1.94
C GLN A 155 2.53 -11.79 0.59
N GLN A 156 3.66 -12.49 0.54
CA GLN A 156 4.40 -12.74 -0.68
C GLN A 156 4.52 -14.25 -0.88
N VAL A 157 4.16 -14.71 -2.07
CA VAL A 157 4.50 -16.05 -2.55
C VAL A 157 5.69 -15.92 -3.50
N SER A 158 6.62 -16.87 -3.43
CA SER A 158 7.81 -16.90 -4.27
C SER A 158 7.87 -18.22 -5.02
N PHE A 159 7.93 -18.15 -6.34
CA PHE A 159 8.01 -19.29 -7.24
C PHE A 159 9.47 -19.46 -7.69
N PRO A 160 10.05 -20.66 -7.56
CA PRO A 160 11.26 -21.05 -8.29
C PRO A 160 11.06 -20.92 -9.80
N VAL A 161 12.14 -20.67 -10.55
CA VAL A 161 12.06 -20.48 -12.01
C VAL A 161 11.60 -21.74 -12.76
N ASP A 162 11.84 -22.91 -12.20
CA ASP A 162 11.45 -24.23 -12.72
C ASP A 162 10.06 -24.69 -12.24
N SER A 163 9.33 -23.85 -11.51
CA SER A 163 7.96 -24.13 -11.10
C SER A 163 7.02 -24.24 -12.31
N GLU A 164 6.05 -25.16 -12.23
CA GLU A 164 4.98 -25.29 -13.24
C GLU A 164 4.16 -24.01 -13.46
N HIS A 165 4.14 -23.12 -12.45
CA HIS A 165 3.49 -21.83 -12.49
C HIS A 165 4.24 -20.80 -13.34
N ILE A 166 5.51 -21.03 -13.70
CA ILE A 166 6.34 -20.03 -14.37
C ILE A 166 6.58 -20.41 -15.84
N GLU A 167 6.51 -19.40 -16.71
CA GLU A 167 6.94 -19.50 -18.09
C GLU A 167 7.70 -18.23 -18.50
N ILE A 168 8.86 -18.41 -19.16
CA ILE A 168 9.72 -17.31 -19.63
C ILE A 168 9.98 -17.51 -21.13
N ILE A 169 9.64 -16.50 -21.93
CA ILE A 169 9.66 -16.58 -23.39
C ILE A 169 10.40 -15.38 -23.99
N GLY A 170 11.33 -15.62 -24.91
CA GLY A 170 12.07 -14.57 -25.61
C GLY A 170 13.11 -13.87 -24.74
N GLY A 171 13.38 -12.60 -25.07
CA GLY A 171 14.43 -11.78 -24.46
C GLY A 171 15.83 -12.09 -24.99
N ASP A 172 16.82 -11.38 -24.44
CA ASP A 172 18.24 -11.49 -24.81
C ASP A 172 18.97 -12.69 -24.16
N GLY A 173 18.26 -13.49 -23.39
CA GLY A 173 18.77 -14.68 -22.69
C GLY A 173 19.07 -14.46 -21.20
N PHE A 174 19.33 -13.22 -20.75
CA PHE A 174 19.70 -12.96 -19.37
C PHE A 174 18.65 -13.46 -18.37
N GLU A 175 17.39 -13.09 -18.58
CA GLU A 175 16.30 -13.43 -17.66
C GLU A 175 16.03 -14.94 -17.62
N LYS A 176 16.14 -15.61 -18.76
CA LYS A 176 15.99 -17.07 -18.85
C LYS A 176 17.09 -17.82 -18.09
N GLU A 177 18.31 -17.29 -18.08
CA GLU A 177 19.48 -17.93 -17.45
C GLU A 177 19.65 -17.57 -15.98
N ASN A 178 19.24 -16.37 -15.56
CA ASN A 178 19.65 -15.80 -14.27
C ASN A 178 18.51 -15.59 -13.27
N ILE A 179 17.24 -15.63 -13.70
CA ILE A 179 16.12 -15.58 -12.74
C ILE A 179 16.22 -16.79 -11.82
N SER A 180 16.26 -16.50 -10.52
CA SER A 180 16.25 -17.50 -9.45
C SER A 180 14.85 -17.73 -8.90
N SER A 181 14.06 -16.66 -8.78
CA SER A 181 12.69 -16.73 -8.27
C SER A 181 11.86 -15.52 -8.69
N ILE A 182 10.56 -15.73 -8.75
CA ILE A 182 9.55 -14.71 -9.06
C ILE A 182 8.62 -14.59 -7.86
N GLY A 183 8.49 -13.38 -7.33
CA GLY A 183 7.61 -13.05 -6.23
C GLY A 183 6.33 -12.37 -6.72
N LEU A 184 5.20 -12.78 -6.16
CA LEU A 184 3.94 -12.05 -6.25
C LEU A 184 3.51 -11.72 -4.83
N ALA A 185 3.23 -10.46 -4.55
CA ALA A 185 2.81 -10.02 -3.22
C ALA A 185 1.63 -9.07 -3.30
N LYS A 186 0.71 -9.22 -2.34
CA LYS A 186 -0.17 -8.12 -1.96
C LYS A 186 0.61 -7.17 -1.06
N ASN A 187 0.49 -5.87 -1.28
CA ASN A 187 1.10 -4.91 -0.40
C ASN A 187 0.27 -4.81 0.89
N CYS A 188 0.92 -4.42 1.99
CA CYS A 188 0.31 -4.26 3.29
C CYS A 188 -0.33 -2.88 3.44
N LEU A 189 -1.14 -2.42 2.49
CA LEU A 189 -1.75 -1.09 2.57
C LEU A 189 -3.26 -1.14 2.35
N ASN A 190 -3.71 -1.57 1.17
CA ASN A 190 -5.14 -1.63 0.82
C ASN A 190 -5.40 -2.77 -0.16
N ALA A 191 -6.66 -3.20 -0.20
CA ALA A 191 -7.20 -4.13 -1.18
C ALA A 191 -6.85 -3.70 -2.61
N GLY A 192 -6.37 -4.67 -3.37
CA GLY A 192 -6.00 -4.49 -4.77
C GLY A 192 -4.60 -3.93 -4.99
N LEU A 193 -3.87 -3.42 -4.00
CA LEU A 193 -2.51 -2.94 -4.25
C LEU A 193 -1.48 -4.09 -4.16
N TRP A 194 -0.85 -4.42 -5.29
CA TRP A 194 -0.01 -5.62 -5.45
C TRP A 194 1.34 -5.26 -6.06
N GLU A 195 2.27 -6.20 -5.98
CA GLU A 195 3.58 -6.07 -6.60
C GLU A 195 4.09 -7.40 -7.13
N VAL A 196 4.84 -7.31 -8.22
CA VAL A 196 5.61 -8.41 -8.78
C VAL A 196 7.09 -8.09 -8.63
N LEU A 197 7.85 -9.06 -8.15
CA LEU A 197 9.28 -8.93 -7.88
C LEU A 197 10.02 -10.04 -8.61
N LEU A 198 11.10 -9.71 -9.32
CA LEU A 198 11.90 -10.68 -10.03
C LEU A 198 13.32 -10.64 -9.47
N PHE A 199 13.84 -11.82 -9.14
CA PHE A 199 15.10 -11.96 -8.42
C PHE A 199 16.10 -12.82 -9.16
N THR A 200 17.35 -12.36 -9.21
CA THR A 200 18.51 -13.17 -9.60
C THR A 200 19.22 -13.70 -8.35
N LYS A 201 20.23 -14.55 -8.56
CA LYS A 201 21.19 -14.95 -7.53
C LYS A 201 22.56 -14.40 -7.89
N GLU A 202 23.06 -13.45 -7.10
CA GLU A 202 24.37 -12.81 -7.29
C GLU A 202 25.21 -13.02 -6.03
N ASP A 203 26.46 -13.48 -6.18
CA ASP A 203 27.37 -13.75 -5.05
C ASP A 203 26.75 -14.64 -3.96
N GLY A 204 25.94 -15.62 -4.37
CA GLY A 204 25.24 -16.55 -3.48
C GLY A 204 24.01 -15.96 -2.78
N LYS A 205 23.68 -14.69 -2.99
CA LYS A 205 22.56 -13.98 -2.36
C LYS A 205 21.45 -13.68 -3.37
N LYS A 206 20.21 -13.66 -2.88
CA LYS A 206 19.04 -13.23 -3.65
C LYS A 206 19.14 -11.72 -3.90
N ALA A 207 19.06 -11.31 -5.15
CA ALA A 207 19.17 -9.91 -5.56
C ALA A 207 17.96 -9.52 -6.41
N LEU A 208 17.31 -8.40 -6.07
CA LEU A 208 16.16 -7.86 -6.79
C LEU A 208 16.64 -7.14 -8.05
N TYR A 209 16.18 -7.56 -9.23
CA TYR A 209 16.52 -6.88 -10.49
C TYR A 209 15.32 -6.17 -11.14
N TYR A 210 14.10 -6.53 -10.75
CA TYR A 210 12.90 -5.83 -11.20
C TYR A 210 11.82 -5.87 -10.12
N GLN A 211 11.12 -4.76 -9.95
CA GLN A 211 9.95 -4.63 -9.10
C GLN A 211 8.94 -3.71 -9.78
N GLY A 212 7.70 -4.18 -9.92
CA GLY A 212 6.60 -3.39 -10.44
C GLY A 212 5.41 -3.48 -9.50
N TRP A 213 4.84 -2.33 -9.16
CA TRP A 213 3.61 -2.23 -8.38
C TRP A 213 2.41 -2.05 -9.31
N PHE A 214 1.25 -2.57 -8.93
CA PHE A 214 0.03 -2.43 -9.73
C PHE A 214 -1.22 -2.53 -8.86
N ASP A 215 -2.33 -2.03 -9.40
CA ASP A 215 -3.65 -2.22 -8.82
C ASP A 215 -4.29 -3.46 -9.47
N PHE A 216 -4.38 -4.56 -8.72
CA PHE A 216 -5.18 -5.71 -9.09
C PHE A 216 -6.65 -5.29 -9.25
N PRO A 217 -7.38 -5.77 -10.28
CA PRO A 217 -8.74 -5.31 -10.55
C PRO A 217 -9.67 -5.56 -9.36
N ILE A 218 -10.15 -4.48 -8.74
CA ILE A 218 -10.86 -4.56 -7.46
C ILE A 218 -12.20 -5.31 -7.56
N GLY A 219 -12.82 -5.36 -8.74
CA GLY A 219 -13.98 -6.22 -9.00
C GLY A 219 -13.67 -7.70 -8.77
N HIS A 220 -12.54 -8.18 -9.31
CA HIS A 220 -12.10 -9.57 -9.10
C HIS A 220 -11.73 -9.83 -7.65
N TYR A 221 -11.07 -8.86 -7.00
CA TYR A 221 -10.72 -8.94 -5.58
C TYR A 221 -11.96 -9.12 -4.71
N LYS A 222 -12.97 -8.27 -4.94
CA LYS A 222 -14.28 -8.34 -4.28
C LYS A 222 -14.90 -9.73 -4.47
N ASP A 223 -14.95 -10.24 -5.70
CA ASP A 223 -15.62 -11.51 -5.99
C ASP A 223 -14.93 -12.68 -5.27
N VAL A 224 -13.59 -12.71 -5.23
CA VAL A 224 -12.83 -13.69 -4.44
C VAL A 224 -13.13 -13.54 -2.95
N PHE A 225 -13.13 -12.31 -2.42
CA PHE A 225 -13.43 -12.04 -1.01
C PHE A 225 -14.81 -12.57 -0.61
N GLU A 226 -15.85 -12.26 -1.39
CA GLU A 226 -17.23 -12.67 -1.11
C GLU A 226 -17.37 -14.19 -1.20
N LYS A 227 -16.70 -14.82 -2.18
CA LYS A 227 -16.68 -16.28 -2.36
C LYS A 227 -16.11 -17.02 -1.15
N ILE A 228 -14.95 -16.60 -0.64
CA ILE A 228 -14.24 -17.34 0.42
C ILE A 228 -14.78 -17.06 1.82
N ASN A 229 -15.44 -15.91 2.01
CA ASN A 229 -15.95 -15.50 3.31
C ASN A 229 -17.46 -15.73 3.48
N ASN A 230 -18.23 -15.75 2.38
CA ASN A 230 -19.68 -15.63 2.41
C ASN A 230 -20.14 -14.36 3.17
N ILE A 231 -19.38 -13.27 3.00
CA ILE A 231 -19.64 -11.95 3.59
C ILE A 231 -19.63 -10.95 2.45
N SER A 232 -20.62 -10.04 2.42
CA SER A 232 -20.66 -8.95 1.44
C SER A 232 -19.42 -8.06 1.59
N TYR A 233 -18.71 -7.82 0.48
CA TYR A 233 -17.55 -6.94 0.46
C TYR A 233 -17.90 -5.54 0.94
N TRP A 234 -19.12 -5.08 0.61
CA TRP A 234 -19.65 -3.78 1.00
C TRP A 234 -19.83 -3.60 2.53
N LYS A 235 -19.76 -4.68 3.31
CA LYS A 235 -19.71 -4.59 4.78
C LYS A 235 -18.38 -3.98 5.25
N HIS A 236 -17.29 -4.23 4.53
CA HIS A 236 -15.92 -3.88 4.93
C HIS A 236 -15.13 -3.07 3.90
N TRP A 237 -15.72 -2.76 2.74
CA TRP A 237 -15.06 -2.13 1.60
C TRP A 237 -14.22 -0.91 1.98
N TRP A 238 -14.75 -0.05 2.87
CA TRP A 238 -14.03 1.14 3.29
C TRP A 238 -12.74 0.80 4.01
N LYS A 239 -12.76 -0.15 4.96
CA LYS A 239 -11.55 -0.57 5.69
C LYS A 239 -10.56 -1.35 4.81
N LEU A 240 -11.09 -2.06 3.81
CA LEU A 240 -10.30 -2.80 2.83
C LEU A 240 -9.57 -1.86 1.86
N GLU A 241 -10.25 -0.85 1.33
CA GLU A 241 -9.68 0.07 0.32
C GLU A 241 -9.05 1.34 0.91
N HIS A 242 -9.39 1.66 2.16
CA HIS A 242 -8.90 2.81 2.90
C HIS A 242 -8.52 2.36 4.30
N TRP A 243 -7.21 2.11 4.49
CA TRP A 243 -6.66 1.76 5.79
C TRP A 243 -7.25 2.63 6.90
N GLN A 244 -7.78 1.96 7.92
CA GLN A 244 -8.32 2.58 9.11
C GLN A 244 -7.85 1.78 10.31
N ASP A 245 -7.15 2.47 11.21
CA ASP A 245 -6.72 1.90 12.48
C ASP A 245 -7.94 1.40 13.27
N PRO A 246 -8.01 0.10 13.66
CA PRO A 246 -9.09 -0.43 14.46
C PRO A 246 -9.00 -0.02 15.95
N VAL A 247 -8.40 1.14 16.28
CA VAL A 247 -8.24 1.65 17.66
C VAL A 247 -9.54 1.49 18.45
N GLY A 248 -9.42 0.89 19.64
CA GLY A 248 -10.54 0.71 20.55
C GLY A 248 -11.45 -0.48 20.22
N THR A 249 -11.11 -1.29 19.21
CA THR A 249 -11.82 -2.55 18.96
C THR A 249 -11.61 -3.50 20.13
N VAL A 250 -12.69 -3.84 20.83
CA VAL A 250 -12.67 -4.81 21.92
C VAL A 250 -12.39 -6.18 21.34
N THR A 251 -11.32 -6.83 21.80
CA THR A 251 -10.95 -8.18 21.38
C THR A 251 -11.53 -9.19 22.35
N ASN A 252 -12.49 -10.00 21.89
CA ASN A 252 -13.09 -11.04 22.71
C ASN A 252 -12.17 -12.29 22.78
N LEU A 253 -11.22 -12.25 23.69
CA LEU A 253 -10.19 -13.28 23.85
C LEU A 253 -10.76 -14.68 24.16
N ASN A 254 -11.95 -14.76 24.78
CA ASN A 254 -12.61 -16.03 25.11
C ASN A 254 -13.07 -16.81 23.86
N LEU A 255 -13.25 -16.14 22.73
CA LEU A 255 -13.55 -16.80 21.45
C LEU A 255 -12.29 -17.32 20.75
N LEU A 256 -11.11 -16.94 21.22
CA LEU A 256 -9.83 -17.35 20.65
C LEU A 256 -9.18 -18.46 21.47
N ARG A 257 -9.43 -18.50 22.78
CA ARG A 257 -8.83 -19.46 23.70
C ARG A 257 -9.56 -19.55 25.03
N GLU A 258 -9.30 -20.63 25.75
CA GLU A 258 -9.55 -20.77 27.19
C GLU A 258 -8.23 -20.61 27.96
N VAL A 259 -8.26 -19.92 29.11
CA VAL A 259 -7.10 -19.81 30.01
C VAL A 259 -7.18 -20.94 31.05
N ILE A 260 -6.23 -21.88 30.99
CA ILE A 260 -6.16 -23.03 31.90
C ILE A 260 -5.47 -22.64 33.20
N ALA A 261 -4.36 -21.91 33.09
CA ALA A 261 -3.57 -21.44 34.21
C ALA A 261 -2.90 -20.11 33.87
N GLN A 262 -2.68 -19.28 34.88
CA GLN A 262 -2.00 -17.99 34.76
C GLN A 262 -1.06 -17.79 35.95
N GLN A 263 0.12 -17.26 35.67
CA GLN A 263 1.04 -16.80 36.70
C GLN A 263 1.77 -15.55 36.24
N GLU A 264 2.06 -14.66 37.18
CA GLU A 264 3.03 -13.58 36.98
C GLU A 264 4.43 -14.18 37.01
N VAL A 265 5.31 -13.73 36.12
CA VAL A 265 6.69 -14.20 36.05
C VAL A 265 7.66 -13.03 36.17
N SER A 266 8.82 -13.30 36.75
CA SER A 266 9.91 -12.32 36.75
C SER A 266 10.46 -12.19 35.33
N ALA A 267 10.58 -10.95 34.85
CA ALA A 267 11.21 -10.62 33.59
C ALA A 267 12.11 -9.41 33.78
N GLU A 268 13.27 -9.44 33.12
CA GLU A 268 14.21 -8.33 33.10
C GLU A 268 14.08 -7.57 31.77
N PHE A 269 14.15 -6.25 31.85
CA PHE A 269 14.13 -5.38 30.69
C PHE A 269 15.45 -4.59 30.61
N PRO A 270 16.51 -5.18 30.01
CA PRO A 270 17.86 -4.62 30.07
C PRO A 270 18.04 -3.43 29.11
N LEU A 271 17.68 -2.23 29.57
CA LEU A 271 17.80 -0.99 28.81
C LEU A 271 19.24 -0.66 28.35
N ASP A 272 20.24 -1.15 29.07
CA ASP A 272 21.67 -0.90 28.76
C ASP A 272 22.27 -1.93 27.78
N GLU A 273 21.50 -2.93 27.37
CA GLU A 273 21.95 -3.89 26.37
C GLU A 273 22.19 -3.19 25.02
N LYS A 274 23.36 -3.46 24.43
CA LYS A 274 23.75 -2.91 23.13
C LYS A 274 22.81 -3.43 22.04
N ILE A 275 22.43 -2.55 21.13
CA ILE A 275 21.65 -2.94 19.96
C ILE A 275 22.52 -3.89 19.11
N ILE A 276 22.02 -5.10 18.92
CA ILE A 276 22.58 -6.04 17.95
C ILE A 276 21.91 -5.72 16.62
N VAL A 277 22.69 -5.36 15.61
CA VAL A 277 22.18 -5.07 14.26
C VAL A 277 22.66 -6.16 13.31
N ALA A 278 21.76 -7.06 12.92
CA ALA A 278 22.04 -8.09 11.92
C ALA A 278 20.85 -8.31 10.98
N GLY A 279 21.09 -8.91 9.82
CA GLY A 279 20.04 -9.31 8.88
C GLY A 279 19.11 -8.16 8.50
N GLU A 280 17.81 -8.34 8.71
CA GLU A 280 16.78 -7.35 8.38
C GLU A 280 16.94 -6.03 9.15
N GLN A 281 17.42 -6.05 10.40
CA GLN A 281 17.64 -4.83 11.18
C GLN A 281 18.67 -3.92 10.51
N SER A 282 19.73 -4.50 9.92
CA SER A 282 20.75 -3.75 9.19
C SER A 282 20.23 -3.07 7.93
N ARG A 283 19.20 -3.65 7.29
CA ARG A 283 18.58 -3.08 6.08
C ARG A 283 17.54 -2.02 6.43
N LYS A 284 16.73 -2.28 7.46
CA LYS A 284 15.63 -1.41 7.88
C LYS A 284 16.06 -0.22 8.73
N ILE A 285 17.31 -0.14 9.17
CA ILE A 285 17.84 1.08 9.84
C ILE A 285 17.63 2.35 8.99
N ARG A 286 17.61 2.22 7.66
CA ARG A 286 17.35 3.29 6.70
C ARG A 286 15.93 3.87 6.78
N THR A 287 14.99 3.11 7.33
CA THR A 287 13.60 3.55 7.51
C THR A 287 13.35 4.18 8.88
N ILE A 288 14.40 4.43 9.66
CA ILE A 288 14.31 4.98 11.02
C ILE A 288 15.00 6.35 11.01
N GLN A 289 14.29 7.36 11.49
CA GLN A 289 14.87 8.65 11.82
C GLN A 289 15.20 8.66 13.30
N ALA A 290 16.47 8.44 13.60
CA ALA A 290 17.00 8.50 14.94
C ALA A 290 18.47 8.87 14.88
N LYS A 291 19.00 9.42 15.98
CA LYS A 291 20.43 9.78 16.07
C LYS A 291 21.10 8.95 17.16
N ASN A 292 22.26 8.38 16.82
CA ASN A 292 23.21 7.81 17.78
C ASN A 292 22.66 6.73 18.72
N LEU A 293 21.77 5.84 18.22
CA LEU A 293 21.25 4.72 19.00
C LEU A 293 22.37 3.71 19.32
N LYS A 294 22.59 3.41 20.60
CA LYS A 294 23.61 2.46 21.07
C LYS A 294 23.01 1.30 21.85
N THR A 295 22.01 1.57 22.68
CA THR A 295 21.35 0.56 23.52
C THR A 295 19.84 0.50 23.27
N TRP A 296 19.18 -0.57 23.70
CA TRP A 296 17.72 -0.65 23.61
C TRP A 296 17.03 0.50 24.35
N GLY A 297 17.61 0.96 25.46
CA GLY A 297 17.13 2.11 26.22
C GLY A 297 17.06 3.41 25.42
N ASP A 298 17.88 3.57 24.38
CA ASP A 298 17.86 4.78 23.55
C ASP A 298 16.57 4.90 22.72
N PHE A 299 15.87 3.79 22.42
CA PHE A 299 14.58 3.84 21.72
C PHE A 299 13.43 4.41 22.57
N TYR A 300 13.61 4.44 23.90
CA TYR A 300 12.54 4.79 24.83
C TYR A 300 12.73 6.16 25.49
N LYS A 301 13.84 6.86 25.20
CA LYS A 301 14.07 8.22 25.69
C LYS A 301 13.47 9.23 24.72
N ASP A 302 12.62 10.11 25.24
CA ASP A 302 11.95 11.15 24.46
C ASP A 302 12.93 12.06 23.70
N GLU A 303 14.13 12.27 24.25
CA GLU A 303 15.19 13.11 23.65
C GLU A 303 15.71 12.59 22.30
N ASN A 304 15.57 11.29 22.02
CA ASN A 304 16.04 10.67 20.78
C ASN A 304 15.05 10.77 19.63
N GLN A 305 13.81 11.22 19.90
CA GLN A 305 12.75 11.50 18.92
C GLN A 305 12.67 10.43 17.81
N ILE A 306 12.44 9.18 18.22
CA ILE A 306 12.40 8.06 17.28
C ILE A 306 11.20 8.23 16.34
N GLU A 307 11.48 8.36 15.05
CA GLU A 307 10.48 8.38 14.00
C GLU A 307 10.75 7.28 12.98
N PHE A 308 9.71 6.83 12.29
CA PHE A 308 9.80 5.81 11.25
C PHE A 308 9.27 6.38 9.94
N ALA A 309 9.93 6.07 8.83
CA ALA A 309 9.42 6.40 7.51
C ALA A 309 8.03 5.75 7.32
N THR A 310 7.07 6.51 6.79
CA THR A 310 5.73 5.96 6.51
C THR A 310 5.80 5.01 5.32
N PHE A 311 5.29 3.79 5.47
CA PHE A 311 5.02 2.93 4.33
C PHE A 311 3.72 3.39 3.66
N ARG A 312 3.78 3.85 2.40
CA ARG A 312 2.64 4.46 1.70
C ARG A 312 2.48 3.92 0.29
N PRO A 313 1.29 4.07 -0.34
CA PRO A 313 1.06 3.61 -1.70
C PRO A 313 2.08 4.19 -2.69
N PRO A 314 2.60 3.38 -3.65
CA PRO A 314 2.17 2.00 -3.94
C PRO A 314 2.78 0.89 -3.06
N GLY A 315 3.58 1.22 -2.05
CA GLY A 315 4.26 0.25 -1.20
C GLY A 315 5.74 0.57 -1.01
N PHE A 316 6.06 1.82 -0.68
CA PHE A 316 7.42 2.27 -0.43
C PHE A 316 7.52 3.06 0.87
N TYR A 317 8.72 3.08 1.47
CA TYR A 317 9.02 3.90 2.64
C TYR A 317 9.32 5.34 2.23
N ASP A 318 8.56 6.27 2.77
CA ASP A 318 8.71 7.71 2.56
C ASP A 318 9.29 8.36 3.82
N PHE A 319 10.56 8.73 3.74
CA PHE A 319 11.29 9.35 4.84
C PHE A 319 10.81 10.78 5.10
N ASP A 320 10.26 11.49 4.11
CA ASP A 320 9.80 12.88 4.33
C ASP A 320 8.44 12.93 5.04
N LYS A 321 7.85 11.77 5.33
CA LYS A 321 6.58 11.62 6.04
C LYS A 321 6.77 10.67 7.22
N PRO A 322 7.26 11.14 8.37
CA PRO A 322 7.40 10.29 9.54
C PRO A 322 6.04 9.84 10.08
N TRP A 323 5.98 8.58 10.54
CA TRP A 323 4.82 7.99 11.20
C TRP A 323 4.99 8.05 12.72
N GLY A 324 3.95 8.53 13.40
CA GLY A 324 3.91 8.54 14.86
C GLY A 324 3.91 7.14 15.44
N ASN A 325 4.55 6.94 16.59
CA ASN A 325 4.65 5.62 17.20
C ASN A 325 4.43 5.68 18.72
N GLN A 326 4.24 4.50 19.30
CA GLN A 326 4.09 4.32 20.74
C GLN A 326 5.18 3.40 21.33
N TYR A 327 6.35 3.31 20.68
CA TYR A 327 7.44 2.43 21.14
C TYR A 327 7.91 2.77 22.55
N TRP A 328 7.81 4.04 22.97
CA TRP A 328 8.08 4.48 24.34
C TRP A 328 7.30 3.71 25.41
N ARG A 329 6.14 3.10 25.06
CA ARG A 329 5.35 2.29 26.00
C ARG A 329 6.08 1.03 26.43
N ILE A 330 6.89 0.44 25.56
CA ILE A 330 7.69 -0.74 25.88
C ILE A 330 8.72 -0.41 26.99
N GLY A 331 9.23 0.82 27.00
CA GLY A 331 10.11 1.32 28.06
C GLY A 331 9.44 1.48 29.44
N LYS A 332 8.11 1.35 29.52
CA LYS A 332 7.33 1.39 30.77
C LYS A 332 6.87 0.00 31.18
N PHE A 333 7.76 -0.98 31.05
CA PHE A 333 7.49 -2.36 31.43
C PHE A 333 7.08 -2.46 32.91
N GLU A 334 5.93 -3.07 33.17
CA GLU A 334 5.38 -3.22 34.53
C GLU A 334 5.55 -4.65 35.06
N LYS A 335 5.14 -5.64 34.27
CA LYS A 335 5.18 -7.07 34.65
C LYS A 335 5.03 -7.96 33.42
N ALA A 336 5.44 -9.22 33.57
CA ALA A 336 5.16 -10.26 32.59
C ALA A 336 4.17 -11.28 33.17
N VAL A 337 3.20 -11.70 32.36
CA VAL A 337 2.24 -12.74 32.72
C VAL A 337 2.33 -13.87 31.71
N VAL A 338 2.50 -15.10 32.20
CA VAL A 338 2.46 -16.31 31.38
C VAL A 338 1.15 -17.02 31.64
N ARG A 339 0.47 -17.39 30.55
CA ARG A 339 -0.76 -18.18 30.57
C ARG A 339 -0.54 -19.49 29.82
N ASN A 340 -0.99 -20.59 30.42
CA ASN A 340 -1.24 -21.82 29.67
C ASN A 340 -2.66 -21.73 29.13
N VAL A 341 -2.81 -21.84 27.82
CA VAL A 341 -4.07 -21.61 27.13
C VAL A 341 -4.43 -22.80 26.24
N LYS A 342 -5.72 -23.03 26.05
CA LYS A 342 -6.26 -23.94 25.03
C LYS A 342 -6.83 -23.10 23.89
N PRO A 343 -6.09 -22.90 22.78
CA PRO A 343 -6.60 -22.15 21.64
C PRO A 343 -7.74 -22.90 20.94
N VAL A 344 -8.63 -22.14 20.30
CA VAL A 344 -9.66 -22.71 19.42
C VAL A 344 -8.98 -23.31 18.18
N GLY A 345 -9.35 -24.55 17.83
CA GLY A 345 -8.87 -25.23 16.62
C GLY A 345 -7.45 -25.82 16.71
N VAL A 346 -6.83 -25.82 17.89
CA VAL A 346 -5.50 -26.41 18.13
C VAL A 346 -5.62 -27.56 19.13
N GLU A 347 -5.00 -28.71 18.84
CA GLU A 347 -5.04 -29.89 19.72
C GLU A 347 -4.20 -29.70 20.99
N ASP A 348 -3.07 -29.02 20.88
CA ASP A 348 -2.16 -28.78 21.99
C ASP A 348 -2.55 -27.57 22.83
N ASN A 349 -2.12 -27.59 24.09
CA ASN A 349 -2.09 -26.39 24.93
C ASN A 349 -0.86 -25.56 24.54
N LEU A 350 -1.03 -24.24 24.45
CA LEU A 350 0.05 -23.31 24.13
C LEU A 350 0.35 -22.38 25.31
N GLN A 351 1.50 -21.72 25.25
CA GLN A 351 1.85 -20.65 26.17
C GLN A 351 1.63 -19.30 25.52
N GLU A 352 0.96 -18.42 26.24
CA GLU A 352 0.81 -17.00 25.92
C GLU A 352 1.63 -16.18 26.90
N ILE A 353 2.31 -15.14 26.39
CA ILE A 353 3.05 -14.17 27.19
C ILE A 353 2.43 -12.80 26.96
N GLU A 354 2.10 -12.11 28.04
CA GLU A 354 1.74 -10.69 28.07
C GLU A 354 2.90 -9.92 28.73
N LEU A 355 3.35 -8.86 28.05
CA LEU A 355 4.48 -8.02 28.45
C LEU A 355 4.05 -6.56 28.61
#